data_AF-A0A9D3TKF2-F1
#
_entry.id   AF-A0A9D3TKF2-F1
#
_cell.length_a   1.000
_cell.length_b   1.000
_cell.length_c   1.000
_cell.angle_alpha   90.00
_cell.angle_beta   90.00
_cell.angle_gamma   90.00
#
_symmetry.space_group_name_H-M   'P 1'
#
loop_
_entity.id
_entity.type
_entity.pdbx_description
1 polymer ?
#
loop_
_entity_poly.entity_id
_entity_poly.type
_entity_poly.pdbx_seq_one_letter_code
_entity_poly.pdbx_strand_id
1 'polypeptide(L)'
;MTQLRIRVLMDLYVHTLLFCWQRGFNREQTSVLLSIVKAIHANNMETFLINIDDTFTYCSEVLLCHSARRPPYGVDLFSSEQVTQISQYFVKTYFQHYTLYKYVFTDQVRLELSLSYSGTPFDLHTEDCVSSGME
;
A
#
# COMPACT_ATOMS: atom_id res chain seq x y z
N MET A 1 -18.23 -3.45 -2.48
CA MET A 1 -16.80 -3.16 -2.19
C MET A 1 -16.55 -2.74 -0.74
N THR A 2 -17.43 -1.98 -0.08
CA THR A 2 -17.27 -1.50 1.30
C THR A 2 -17.10 -2.61 2.36
N GLN A 3 -17.84 -3.72 2.25
CA GLN A 3 -17.75 -4.83 3.22
C GLN A 3 -16.37 -5.53 3.23
N LEU A 4 -15.70 -5.61 2.08
CA LEU A 4 -14.37 -6.20 1.97
C LEU A 4 -13.33 -5.32 2.66
N ARG A 5 -13.38 -4.00 2.41
CA ARG A 5 -12.49 -3.01 3.03
C ARG A 5 -12.60 -3.06 4.55
N ILE A 6 -13.82 -3.12 5.09
CA ILE A 6 -14.06 -3.23 6.54
C ILE A 6 -13.44 -4.52 7.11
N ARG A 7 -13.61 -5.66 6.42
CA ARG A 7 -13.07 -6.95 6.88
C ARG A 7 -11.54 -6.94 6.93
N VAL A 8 -10.89 -6.45 5.88
CA VAL A 8 -9.41 -6.36 5.83
C VAL A 8 -8.89 -5.41 6.91
N LEU A 9 -9.57 -4.30 7.13
CA LEU A 9 -9.20 -3.33 8.17
C LEU A 9 -9.38 -3.90 9.59
N MET A 10 -10.48 -4.63 9.83
CA MET A 10 -10.71 -5.33 11.10
C MET A 10 -9.65 -6.41 11.34
N ASP A 11 -9.32 -7.20 10.32
CA ASP A 11 -8.28 -8.23 10.41
C ASP A 11 -6.92 -7.64 10.81
N LEU A 12 -6.53 -6.53 10.18
CA LEU A 12 -5.32 -5.77 10.53
C LEU A 12 -5.31 -5.34 12.01
N TYR A 13 -6.41 -4.77 12.51
CA TYR A 13 -6.49 -4.33 13.91
C TYR A 13 -6.54 -5.48 14.91
N VAL A 14 -7.27 -6.56 14.60
CA VAL A 14 -7.34 -7.75 15.46
C VAL A 14 -5.97 -8.41 15.56
N HIS A 15 -5.25 -8.54 14.45
CA HIS A 15 -3.88 -9.06 14.47
C HIS A 15 -2.92 -8.15 15.25
N THR A 16 -3.09 -6.83 15.17
CA THR A 16 -2.30 -5.87 15.96
C THR A 16 -2.57 -6.03 17.46
N LEU A 17 -3.85 -6.15 17.84
CA LEU A 17 -4.26 -6.37 19.23
C LEU A 17 -3.73 -7.70 19.77
N LEU A 18 -3.80 -8.77 18.98
CA LEU A 18 -3.27 -10.08 19.34
C LEU A 18 -1.76 -10.01 19.60
N PHE A 19 -1.02 -9.28 18.76
CA PHE A 19 0.40 -9.04 18.97
C PHE A 19 0.68 -8.28 20.27
N CYS A 20 -0.05 -7.20 20.55
CA CYS A 20 0.06 -6.46 21.82
C CYS A 20 -0.17 -7.37 23.03
N TRP A 21 -1.19 -8.23 22.96
CA TRP A 21 -1.52 -9.16 24.03
C TRP A 21 -0.43 -10.22 24.25
N GLN A 22 0.08 -10.81 23.17
CA GLN A 22 1.17 -11.79 23.23
C GLN A 22 2.47 -11.20 23.81
N ARG A 23 2.71 -9.90 23.58
CA ARG A 23 3.89 -9.18 24.10
C ARG A 23 3.67 -8.56 25.48
N GLY A 24 2.46 -8.65 26.04
CA GLY A 24 2.14 -8.10 27.37
C GLY A 24 2.17 -6.57 27.42
N PHE A 25 1.81 -5.89 26.33
CA PHE A 25 1.82 -4.42 26.27
C PHE A 25 0.73 -3.81 27.18
N ASN A 26 1.05 -2.67 27.78
CA ASN A 26 0.10 -1.89 28.58
C ASN A 26 -1.01 -1.29 27.70
N ARG A 27 -2.08 -0.81 28.33
CA ARG A 27 -3.21 -0.16 27.63
C ARG A 27 -2.78 1.05 26.81
N GLU A 28 -1.87 1.86 27.36
CA GLU A 28 -1.33 3.05 26.67
C GLU A 28 -0.51 2.64 25.44
N GLN A 29 0.41 1.69 25.60
CA GLN A 29 1.22 1.13 24.51
C GLN A 29 0.36 0.55 23.39
N THR A 30 -0.68 -0.20 23.74
CA THR A 30 -1.62 -0.79 22.78
C THR A 30 -2.37 0.30 22.01
N SER A 31 -2.86 1.33 22.71
CA SER A 31 -3.55 2.48 22.08
C SER A 31 -2.64 3.23 21.12
N VAL A 32 -1.38 3.43 21.50
CA VAL A 32 -0.38 4.09 20.66
C VAL A 32 -0.07 3.22 19.44
N LEU A 33 0.18 1.92 19.60
CA LEU A 33 0.48 1.03 18.47
C LEU A 33 -0.67 0.99 17.46
N LEU A 34 -1.92 0.90 17.92
CA LEU A 34 -3.11 0.97 17.06
C LEU A 34 -3.20 2.31 16.31
N SER A 35 -2.83 3.41 16.98
CA SER A 35 -2.81 4.74 16.37
C SER A 35 -1.72 4.84 15.30
N ILE A 36 -0.54 4.24 15.52
CA ILE A 36 0.54 4.16 14.54
C ILE A 36 0.09 3.35 13.31
N VAL A 37 -0.49 2.16 13.51
CA VAL A 37 -1.02 1.33 12.41
C VAL A 37 -2.06 2.10 11.61
N LYS A 38 -2.97 2.82 12.28
CA LYS A 38 -3.98 3.66 11.63
C LYS A 38 -3.34 4.78 10.81
N ALA A 39 -2.35 5.48 11.35
CA ALA A 39 -1.66 6.57 10.65
C ALA A 39 -0.91 6.07 9.42
N ILE A 40 -0.16 4.96 9.56
CA ILE A 40 0.52 4.32 8.42
C ILE A 40 -0.49 3.92 7.35
N HIS A 41 -1.60 3.28 7.74
CA HIS A 41 -2.60 2.83 6.80
C HIS A 41 -3.30 4.00 6.08
N ALA A 42 -3.61 5.08 6.79
CA ALA A 42 -4.16 6.30 6.21
C ALA A 42 -3.19 6.93 5.19
N ASN A 43 -1.91 7.11 5.56
CA ASN A 43 -0.87 7.63 4.68
C ASN A 43 -0.72 6.76 3.41
N ASN A 44 -0.83 5.44 3.55
CA ASN A 44 -0.79 4.53 2.41
C ASN A 44 -1.97 4.67 1.44
N MET A 45 -3.14 5.08 1.92
CA MET A 45 -4.31 5.28 1.07
C MET A 45 -4.24 6.58 0.26
N GLU A 46 -3.53 7.59 0.74
CA GLU A 46 -3.45 8.89 0.06
C GLU A 46 -2.73 8.81 -1.30
N THR A 47 -1.79 7.87 -1.43
CA THR A 47 -0.98 7.71 -2.64
C THR A 47 -1.33 6.41 -3.37
N PHE A 48 -1.60 6.49 -4.68
CA PHE A 48 -1.86 5.30 -5.52
C PHE A 48 -0.59 4.53 -5.89
N LEU A 49 0.57 5.16 -5.78
CA LEU A 49 1.87 4.54 -6.06
C LEU A 49 2.26 3.54 -4.96
N ILE A 50 2.98 2.50 -5.38
CA ILE A 50 3.55 1.49 -4.49
C ILE A 50 4.94 1.99 -4.06
N ASN A 51 5.00 2.70 -2.93
CA ASN A 51 6.24 3.20 -2.36
C ASN A 51 6.47 2.57 -0.99
N ILE A 52 7.01 1.35 -1.01
CA ILE A 52 7.25 0.55 0.20
C ILE A 52 8.32 1.21 1.07
N ASP A 53 9.43 1.67 0.47
CA ASP A 53 10.55 2.28 1.19
C ASP A 53 10.16 3.58 1.91
N ASP A 54 9.40 4.46 1.24
CA ASP A 54 8.90 5.71 1.84
C ASP A 54 7.98 5.41 3.02
N THR A 55 7.09 4.42 2.85
CA THR A 55 6.17 4.00 3.91
C THR A 55 6.93 3.39 5.10
N PHE A 56 7.97 2.61 4.83
CA PHE A 56 8.81 2.01 5.87
C PHE A 56 9.61 3.07 6.63
N THR A 57 10.12 4.07 5.92
CA THR A 57 10.81 5.22 6.51
C THR A 57 9.85 5.99 7.42
N TYR A 58 8.67 6.33 6.93
CA TYR A 58 7.63 6.99 7.72
C TYR A 58 7.21 6.18 8.96
N CYS A 59 7.01 4.86 8.81
CA CYS A 59 6.71 3.96 9.93
C CYS A 59 7.81 4.01 11.00
N SER A 60 9.07 3.99 10.58
CA SER A 60 10.22 4.02 11.48
C SER A 60 10.33 5.36 12.21
N GLU A 61 10.08 6.48 11.52
CA GLU A 61 10.07 7.82 12.11
C GLU A 61 8.96 8.00 13.14
N VAL A 62 7.74 7.56 12.83
CA VAL A 62 6.59 7.63 13.74
C VAL A 62 6.84 6.75 14.96
N LEU A 63 7.34 5.54 14.77
CA LEU A 63 7.67 4.63 15.88
C LEU A 63 8.75 5.24 16.78
N LEU A 64 9.80 5.84 16.21
CA LEU A 64 10.86 6.51 16.95
C LEU A 64 10.35 7.74 17.71
N CYS A 65 9.43 8.51 17.11
CA CYS A 65 8.80 9.65 17.77
C CYS A 65 8.01 9.23 19.02
N HIS A 66 7.40 8.04 19.02
CA HIS A 66 6.65 7.51 20.14
C HIS A 66 7.50 6.77 21.18
N SER A 67 8.70 6.31 20.82
CA SER A 67 9.66 5.76 21.78
C SER A 67 10.57 6.81 22.40
N ALA A 68 10.85 7.92 21.70
CA ALA A 68 11.76 8.93 22.19
C ALA A 68 11.10 9.87 23.23
N ARG A 69 11.81 10.12 24.33
CA ARG A 69 11.38 11.01 25.41
C ARG A 69 11.36 12.46 24.92
N ARG A 70 10.18 13.05 24.71
CA ARG A 70 10.02 14.51 24.52
C ARG A 70 9.74 15.20 25.87
N PRO A 71 10.66 16.01 26.43
CA PRO A 71 10.36 16.86 27.60
C PRO A 71 9.26 17.87 27.23
N PRO A 72 8.37 18.36 28.13
CA PRO A 72 8.36 18.28 29.61
C PRO A 72 7.52 17.15 30.25
N TYR A 73 6.75 16.35 29.49
CA TYR A 73 5.88 15.26 30.00
C TYR A 73 5.99 13.94 29.22
N GLY A 74 7.11 13.67 28.55
CA GLY A 74 7.29 12.46 27.74
C GLY A 74 7.35 11.19 28.59
N VAL A 75 6.31 10.36 28.51
CA VAL A 75 6.32 8.97 28.98
C VAL A 75 7.11 8.16 27.94
N ASP A 76 8.15 7.45 28.40
CA ASP A 76 8.83 6.46 27.59
C ASP A 76 7.87 5.27 27.38
N LEU A 77 7.23 5.24 26.21
CA LEU A 77 6.18 4.27 25.90
C LEU A 77 6.76 2.93 25.44
N PHE A 78 7.93 2.89 24.80
CA PHE A 78 8.47 1.65 24.25
C PHE A 78 9.97 1.57 24.47
N SER A 79 10.42 0.45 25.05
CA SER A 79 11.85 0.17 25.16
C SER A 79 12.46 -0.11 23.78
N SER A 80 13.78 0.05 23.65
CA SER A 80 14.51 -0.25 22.41
C SER A 80 14.26 -1.69 21.89
N GLU A 81 14.14 -2.65 22.81
CA GLU A 81 13.79 -4.03 22.46
C GLU A 81 12.37 -4.12 21.89
N GLN A 82 11.39 -3.47 22.53
CA GLN A 82 10.00 -3.45 22.05
C GLN A 82 9.89 -2.78 20.68
N VAL A 83 10.60 -1.68 20.45
CA VAL A 83 10.66 -1.01 19.14
C VAL A 83 11.16 -1.96 18.05
N THR A 84 12.21 -2.74 18.34
CA THR A 84 12.76 -3.72 17.39
C THR A 84 11.75 -4.84 17.10
N GLN A 85 11.08 -5.36 18.13
CA GLN A 85 10.04 -6.39 17.97
C GLN A 85 8.84 -5.88 17.17
N ILE A 86 8.43 -4.62 17.40
CA ILE A 86 7.34 -3.96 16.66
C ILE A 86 7.74 -3.80 15.19
N SER A 87 8.95 -3.31 14.90
CA SER A 87 9.43 -3.13 13.53
C SER A 87 9.44 -4.47 12.76
N GLN A 88 9.97 -5.53 13.37
CA GLN A 88 9.94 -6.88 12.77
C GLN A 88 8.51 -7.38 12.53
N TYR A 89 7.60 -7.10 13.46
CA TYR A 89 6.18 -7.43 13.30
C TYR A 89 5.55 -6.70 12.11
N PHE A 90 5.80 -5.39 11.95
CA PHE A 90 5.30 -4.60 10.83
C PHE A 90 5.79 -5.15 9.49
N VAL A 91 7.08 -5.48 9.39
CA VAL A 91 7.66 -6.04 8.15
C VAL A 91 6.96 -7.36 7.79
N LYS A 92 6.78 -8.24 8.78
CA LYS A 92 6.18 -9.57 8.58
C LYS A 92 4.67 -9.53 8.29
N THR A 93 3.95 -8.54 8.79
CA THR A 93 2.49 -8.52 8.67
C THR A 93 2.02 -7.49 7.66
N TYR A 94 2.29 -6.21 7.94
CA TYR A 94 1.81 -5.11 7.13
C TYR A 94 2.52 -5.03 5.78
N PHE A 95 3.85 -5.02 5.77
CA PHE A 95 4.62 -4.84 4.53
C PHE A 95 4.63 -6.10 3.65
N GLN A 96 4.60 -7.30 4.23
CA GLN A 96 4.42 -8.54 3.46
C GLN A 96 3.13 -8.52 2.62
N HIS A 97 2.08 -7.86 3.11
CA HIS A 97 0.78 -7.74 2.45
C HIS A 97 0.54 -6.35 1.84
N TYR A 98 1.59 -5.57 1.58
CA TYR A 98 1.47 -4.20 1.09
C TYR A 98 0.66 -4.08 -0.20
N THR A 99 0.91 -4.96 -1.18
CA THR A 99 0.19 -4.99 -2.47
C THR A 99 -1.29 -5.28 -2.29
N LEU A 100 -1.67 -6.12 -1.32
CA LEU A 100 -3.07 -6.42 -1.01
C LEU A 100 -3.79 -5.16 -0.52
N TYR A 101 -3.18 -4.44 0.43
CA TYR A 101 -3.74 -3.19 0.93
C TYR A 101 -3.87 -2.15 -0.19
N LYS A 102 -2.84 -1.99 -1.03
CA LYS A 102 -2.94 -1.07 -2.18
C LYS A 102 -4.07 -1.45 -3.11
N TYR A 103 -4.22 -2.72 -3.46
CA TYR A 103 -5.27 -3.17 -4.37
C TYR A 103 -6.70 -2.99 -3.82
N VAL A 104 -6.91 -3.28 -2.54
CA VAL A 104 -8.26 -3.23 -1.92
C VAL A 104 -8.73 -1.79 -1.67
N PHE A 105 -7.79 -0.89 -1.35
CA PHE A 105 -8.09 0.47 -0.93
C PHE A 105 -7.87 1.54 -2.00
N THR A 106 -7.11 1.26 -3.06
CA THR A 106 -7.00 2.14 -4.24
C THR A 106 -8.28 2.05 -5.05
N ASP A 107 -8.87 3.21 -5.37
CA ASP A 107 -9.99 3.24 -6.32
C ASP A 107 -9.46 2.95 -7.73
N GLN A 108 -10.14 2.07 -8.47
CA GLN A 108 -9.66 1.67 -9.78
C GLN A 108 -9.81 2.82 -10.78
N VAL A 109 -8.69 3.40 -11.19
CA VAL A 109 -8.66 4.34 -12.32
C VAL A 109 -8.86 3.54 -13.60
N ARG A 110 -10.08 3.56 -14.14
CA ARG A 110 -10.36 3.02 -15.46
C ARG A 110 -9.86 4.02 -16.52
N LEU A 111 -8.82 3.64 -17.25
CA LEU A 111 -8.41 4.37 -18.44
C LEU A 111 -9.31 3.97 -19.61
N GLU A 112 -10.22 4.86 -20.02
CA GLU A 112 -10.88 4.71 -21.33
C GLU A 112 -10.01 5.34 -22.41
N LEU A 113 -9.43 4.50 -23.28
CA LEU A 113 -8.68 4.93 -24.45
C LEU A 113 -9.61 4.92 -25.67
N SER A 114 -9.98 6.10 -26.15
CA SER A 114 -10.58 6.28 -27.47
C SER A 114 -9.48 6.60 -28.48
N LEU A 115 -9.09 5.63 -29.31
CA LEU A 115 -8.04 5.80 -30.30
C LEU A 115 -8.67 5.96 -31.69
N SER A 116 -8.62 7.18 -32.23
CA SER A 116 -9.05 7.46 -33.60
C SER A 116 -7.83 7.44 -34.51
N TYR A 117 -7.71 6.41 -35.33
CA TYR A 117 -6.64 6.27 -36.32
C TYR A 117 -7.04 6.99 -37.62
N SER A 118 -6.32 8.04 -37.99
CA SER A 118 -6.60 8.86 -39.18
C SER A 118 -5.59 8.68 -40.31
N GLY A 119 -5.03 7.47 -40.51
CA GLY A 119 -3.88 7.33 -41.40
C GLY A 119 -3.72 5.99 -42.11
N THR A 120 -4.56 5.67 -43.09
CA THR A 120 -4.12 4.86 -44.23
C THR A 120 -4.66 5.45 -45.54
N PRO A 121 -3.85 6.19 -46.32
CA PRO A 121 -4.06 6.20 -47.77
C PRO A 121 -3.68 4.81 -48.28
N PHE A 122 -4.69 3.98 -48.54
CA PHE A 122 -4.52 2.76 -49.32
C PHE A 122 -4.33 3.17 -50.79
N ASP A 123 -3.09 3.41 -51.20
CA ASP A 123 -2.73 3.30 -52.61
C ASP A 123 -2.43 1.82 -52.89
N LEU A 124 -3.51 1.05 -53.04
CA LEU A 124 -3.47 -0.24 -53.72
C LEU A 124 -3.15 0.04 -55.20
N HIS A 125 -1.87 0.03 -55.55
CA HIS A 125 -1.47 -0.14 -56.94
C HIS A 125 -1.86 -1.56 -57.36
N THR A 126 -3.05 -1.68 -57.95
CA THR A 126 -3.42 -2.84 -58.76
C THR A 126 -2.55 -2.81 -60.01
N GLU A 127 -1.44 -3.54 -60.02
CA GLU A 127 -0.81 -3.96 -61.26
C GLU A 127 -1.49 -5.26 -61.70
N ASP A 128 -2.50 -5.11 -62.55
CA ASP A 128 -3.16 -6.21 -63.25
C ASP A 128 -2.13 -6.98 -64.10
N CYS A 129 -1.91 -8.24 -63.75
CA CYS A 129 -1.22 -9.20 -64.61
C CYS A 129 -2.17 -9.62 -65.74
N VAL A 130 -2.18 -8.86 -66.85
CA VAL A 130 -2.83 -9.31 -68.08
C VAL A 130 -1.92 -10.29 -68.80
N SER A 131 -2.17 -11.58 -68.54
CA SER A 131 -1.86 -12.65 -69.49
C SER A 131 -2.78 -12.49 -70.70
N SER A 132 -2.23 -12.14 -71.87
CA SER A 132 -2.90 -12.36 -73.15
C SER A 132 -1.88 -12.83 -74.16
N GLY A 133 -2.11 -14.05 -74.66
CA GLY A 133 -1.28 -14.74 -75.63
C GLY A 133 -1.15 -13.98 -76.96
N MET A 134 -0.03 -14.24 -77.62
CA MET A 134 0.07 -14.06 -79.06
C MET A 134 0.27 -15.45 -79.69
N GLU A 135 -0.50 -15.62 -80.75
CA GLU A 135 -0.63 -16.75 -81.66
C GLU A 135 0.69 -17.25 -82.27
#